data_AF-A0A1Q3ER00-F1
#
_entry.id   AF-A0A1Q3ER00-F1
#
_cell.length_a   1.000
_cell.length_b   1.000
_cell.length_c   1.000
_cell.angle_alpha   90.00
_cell.angle_beta   90.00
_cell.angle_gamma   90.00
#
_symmetry.space_group_name_H-M   'P 1'
#
loop_
_entity.id
_entity.type
_entity.pdbx_description
1 polymer ?
#
loop_
_entity_poly.entity_id
_entity_poly.type
_entity_poly.pdbx_seq_one_letter_code
_entity_poly.pdbx_strand_id
1 'polypeptide(L)'
;MDGGDMKMGIPIRALEGIEAQLRSDEVTMVMDCLRNAKRFHATVSFIADTGLKDATDLVHKYNQLMKDFPLNELLSATDLDKIQESLILIFSHINCKLRLSPYPIRRALPLVEAISQDFNDQLLRILTSHRLPYTPYDTFDRLLSQTTSIF
;
A
#
# COMPACT_ATOMS: atom_id res chain seq x y z
N MET A 1 -12.13 -1.81 5.92
CA MET A 1 -11.33 -2.68 5.03
C MET A 1 -12.01 -2.66 3.68
N ASP A 2 -11.84 -1.53 3.02
CA ASP A 2 -12.59 -1.13 1.83
C ASP A 2 -11.89 -1.65 0.56
N GLY A 3 -12.66 -1.83 -0.51
CA GLY A 3 -12.34 -2.66 -1.69
C GLY A 3 -11.14 -2.24 -2.55
N GLY A 4 -10.31 -1.29 -2.10
CA GLY A 4 -9.07 -0.88 -2.74
C GLY A 4 -7.88 -1.82 -2.49
N ASP A 5 -7.73 -2.32 -1.26
CA ASP A 5 -6.59 -3.17 -0.85
C ASP A 5 -6.59 -4.53 -1.56
N MET A 6 -7.78 -5.04 -1.88
CA MET A 6 -7.90 -6.34 -2.54
C MET A 6 -7.32 -6.30 -3.96
N LYS A 7 -7.43 -5.20 -4.72
CA LYS A 7 -6.85 -5.13 -6.07
C LYS A 7 -5.32 -5.01 -6.11
N MET A 8 -4.68 -4.60 -5.01
CA MET A 8 -3.22 -4.46 -4.92
C MET A 8 -2.51 -5.70 -4.38
N GLY A 9 -3.17 -6.47 -3.51
CA GLY A 9 -2.59 -7.71 -2.95
C GLY A 9 -2.70 -8.95 -3.85
N ILE A 10 -3.71 -9.02 -4.73
CA ILE A 10 -3.90 -10.14 -5.67
C ILE A 10 -2.74 -10.28 -6.69
N PRO A 11 -2.14 -9.22 -7.28
CA PRO A 11 -1.07 -9.39 -8.26
C PRO A 11 0.25 -9.92 -7.66
N ILE A 12 0.60 -9.57 -6.41
CA ILE A 12 1.88 -9.98 -5.80
C ILE A 12 1.91 -11.49 -5.59
N ARG A 13 0.88 -12.04 -4.93
CA ARG A 13 0.79 -13.47 -4.65
C ARG A 13 0.62 -14.31 -5.92
N ALA A 14 -0.09 -13.78 -6.91
CA ALA A 14 -0.22 -14.44 -8.20
C ALA A 14 1.12 -14.49 -8.94
N LEU A 15 1.91 -13.41 -8.95
CA LEU A 15 3.24 -13.40 -9.55
C LEU A 15 4.20 -14.34 -8.82
N GLU A 16 4.20 -14.34 -7.49
CA GLU A 16 5.02 -15.27 -6.69
C GLU A 16 4.63 -16.74 -6.94
N GLY A 17 3.32 -17.02 -7.08
CA GLY A 17 2.83 -18.35 -7.43
C GLY A 17 3.25 -18.78 -8.84
N ILE A 18 3.19 -17.87 -9.81
CA ILE A 18 3.63 -18.12 -11.20
C ILE A 18 5.15 -18.30 -11.24
N GLU A 19 5.93 -17.52 -10.47
CA GLU A 19 7.38 -17.69 -10.35
C GLU A 19 7.75 -19.04 -9.72
N ALA A 20 7.01 -19.47 -8.69
CA ALA A 20 7.19 -20.78 -8.08
C ALA A 20 6.88 -21.93 -9.05
N GLN A 21 5.80 -21.81 -9.84
CA GLN A 21 5.47 -22.78 -10.89
C GLN A 21 6.52 -22.82 -12.00
N LEU A 22 7.08 -21.67 -12.39
CA LEU A 22 8.14 -21.58 -13.40
C LEU A 22 9.46 -22.21 -12.91
N ARG A 23 9.70 -22.21 -11.59
CA ARG A 23 10.85 -22.84 -10.94
C ARG A 23 10.62 -24.31 -10.56
N SER A 24 9.46 -24.88 -10.89
CA SER A 24 9.19 -26.29 -10.64
C SER A 24 10.18 -27.19 -11.38
N ASP A 25 10.43 -28.37 -10.81
CA ASP A 25 11.38 -29.33 -11.35
C ASP A 25 10.92 -29.83 -12.72
N GLU A 26 9.61 -29.96 -12.93
CA GLU A 26 9.03 -30.40 -14.20
C GLU A 26 9.31 -29.39 -15.32
N VAL A 27 9.09 -28.09 -15.07
CA VAL A 27 9.34 -27.03 -16.06
C VAL A 27 10.84 -26.90 -16.33
N THR A 28 11.67 -26.99 -15.29
CA THR A 28 13.14 -26.93 -15.42
C THR A 28 13.67 -28.08 -16.28
N MET A 29 13.19 -29.30 -16.03
CA MET A 29 13.57 -30.49 -16.80
C MET A 29 13.18 -30.38 -18.29
N VAL A 30 11.98 -29.88 -18.59
CA VAL A 30 11.52 -29.66 -19.97
C VAL A 30 12.40 -28.62 -20.68
N MET A 31 12.77 -27.54 -19.97
CA MET A 31 13.63 -26.49 -20.51
C MET A 31 15.05 -26.99 -20.80
N ASP A 32 15.59 -27.88 -19.95
CA ASP A 32 16.89 -28.51 -20.17
C ASP A 32 16.86 -29.53 -21.33
N CYS A 33 15.76 -30.28 -21.48
CA CYS A 33 15.55 -31.14 -22.66
C CYS A 33 15.53 -30.33 -23.96
N LEU A 34 14.82 -29.19 -23.99
CA LEU A 34 14.78 -28.29 -25.16
C LEU A 34 16.15 -27.68 -25.47
N ARG A 35 16.93 -27.34 -24.45
CA ARG A 35 18.31 -26.85 -24.58
C ARG A 35 19.23 -27.93 -25.15
N ASN A 36 19.16 -29.16 -24.65
CA ASN A 36 19.93 -30.31 -25.15
C ASN A 36 19.57 -30.67 -26.60
N ALA A 37 18.32 -30.46 -27.00
CA ALA A 37 17.85 -30.62 -28.38
C ALA A 37 18.25 -29.48 -29.33
N LYS A 38 19.10 -28.54 -28.88
CA LYS A 38 19.55 -27.34 -29.61
C LYS A 38 18.41 -26.38 -30.02
N ARG A 39 17.24 -26.46 -29.40
CA ARG A 39 16.09 -25.57 -29.68
C ARG A 39 16.15 -24.29 -28.82
N PHE A 40 17.27 -23.58 -28.90
CA PHE A 40 17.55 -22.42 -28.05
C PHE A 40 16.55 -21.28 -28.22
N HIS A 41 15.99 -21.08 -29.42
CA HIS A 41 14.97 -20.06 -29.66
C HIS A 41 13.73 -20.25 -28.77
N ALA A 42 13.26 -21.48 -28.59
CA ALA A 42 12.09 -21.74 -27.75
C ALA A 42 12.37 -21.45 -26.27
N THR A 43 13.55 -21.83 -25.77
CA THR A 43 13.94 -21.62 -24.37
C THR A 43 14.26 -20.14 -24.08
N VAL A 44 14.95 -19.46 -24.99
CA VAL A 44 15.32 -18.04 -24.83
C VAL A 44 14.10 -17.14 -25.02
N SER A 45 13.25 -17.40 -26.02
CA SER A 45 11.98 -16.68 -26.19
C SER A 45 11.06 -16.90 -24.99
N PHE A 46 10.93 -18.09 -24.43
CA PHE A 46 10.09 -18.29 -23.24
C PHE A 46 10.58 -17.48 -22.02
N ILE A 47 11.88 -17.36 -21.80
CA ILE A 47 12.45 -16.56 -20.70
C ILE A 47 12.31 -15.05 -20.98
N ALA A 48 12.42 -14.62 -22.24
CA ALA A 48 12.31 -13.21 -22.63
C ALA A 48 10.85 -12.73 -22.71
N ASP A 49 9.96 -13.55 -23.28
CA ASP A 49 8.56 -13.22 -23.56
C ASP A 49 7.68 -13.24 -22.31
N THR A 50 8.11 -13.92 -21.25
CA THR A 50 7.35 -13.96 -19.98
C THR A 50 7.36 -12.62 -19.26
N GLY A 51 8.37 -11.76 -19.44
CA GLY A 51 8.46 -10.44 -18.79
C GLY A 51 8.37 -10.46 -17.27
N LEU A 52 8.47 -11.66 -16.67
CA LEU A 52 8.09 -11.91 -15.28
C LEU A 52 9.08 -11.26 -14.34
N LYS A 53 10.38 -11.28 -14.67
CA LYS A 53 11.42 -10.60 -13.88
C LYS A 53 11.17 -9.10 -13.77
N ASP A 54 10.89 -8.43 -14.89
CA ASP A 54 10.64 -6.98 -14.89
C ASP A 54 9.37 -6.62 -14.11
N ALA A 55 8.32 -7.43 -14.27
CA ALA A 55 7.08 -7.27 -13.53
C ALA A 55 7.27 -7.52 -12.02
N THR A 56 8.01 -8.57 -11.63
CA THR A 56 8.36 -8.87 -10.24
C THR A 56 9.19 -7.75 -9.63
N ASP A 57 10.20 -7.23 -10.33
CA ASP A 57 11.04 -6.13 -9.86
C ASP A 57 10.23 -4.85 -9.65
N LEU A 58 9.31 -4.55 -10.56
CA LEU A 58 8.43 -3.38 -10.48
C LEU A 58 7.45 -3.52 -9.31
N VAL A 59 6.89 -4.71 -9.11
CA VAL A 59 6.03 -5.02 -7.96
C VAL A 59 6.81 -4.93 -6.65
N HIS A 60 8.05 -5.45 -6.60
CA HIS A 60 8.90 -5.35 -5.41
C HIS A 60 9.20 -3.90 -5.05
N LYS A 61 9.49 -3.06 -6.05
CA LYS A 61 9.70 -1.61 -5.89
C LYS A 61 8.46 -0.92 -5.34
N TYR A 62 7.26 -1.29 -5.80
CA TYR A 62 6.00 -0.71 -5.29
C TYR A 62 5.66 -1.22 -3.89
N ASN A 63 5.96 -2.49 -3.61
CA ASN A 63 5.74 -3.09 -2.29
C ASN A 63 6.64 -2.43 -1.21
N GLN A 64 7.77 -1.83 -1.58
CA GLN A 64 8.61 -1.08 -0.64
C GLN A 64 7.90 0.10 0.02
N LEU A 65 6.92 0.71 -0.66
CA LEU A 65 6.05 1.76 -0.10
C LEU A 65 4.95 1.17 0.80
N MET A 66 4.34 0.06 0.37
CA MET A 66 3.24 -0.60 1.08
C MET A 66 3.68 -1.39 2.31
N LYS A 67 4.93 -1.84 2.33
CA LYS A 67 5.49 -2.60 3.44
C LYS A 67 5.55 -1.74 4.70
N ASP A 68 4.98 -2.26 5.79
CA ASP A 68 4.93 -1.62 7.10
C ASP A 68 4.23 -0.24 7.09
N PHE A 69 3.25 -0.06 6.20
CA PHE A 69 2.53 1.21 6.09
C PHE A 69 1.69 1.48 7.36
N PRO A 70 1.88 2.61 8.08
CA PRO A 70 1.33 2.84 9.42
C PRO A 70 -0.15 3.31 9.40
N LEU A 71 -1.01 2.66 8.61
CA LEU A 71 -2.44 3.03 8.52
C LEU A 71 -3.26 2.53 9.71
N ASN A 72 -2.81 1.46 10.37
CA ASN A 72 -3.46 0.93 11.57
C ASN A 72 -3.45 1.93 12.73
N GLU A 73 -2.43 2.79 12.83
CA GLU A 73 -2.35 3.83 13.86
C GLU A 73 -3.50 4.84 13.69
N LEU A 74 -3.77 5.27 12.46
CA LEU A 74 -4.88 6.17 12.16
C LEU A 74 -6.24 5.51 12.43
N LEU A 75 -6.44 4.26 11.99
CA LEU A 75 -7.71 3.56 12.16
C LEU A 75 -8.02 3.20 13.63
N SER A 76 -6.98 3.03 14.45
CA SER A 76 -7.12 2.70 15.87
C SER A 76 -7.10 3.93 16.79
N ALA A 77 -6.83 5.12 16.24
CA ALA A 77 -6.82 6.35 17.00
C ALA A 77 -8.18 6.61 17.67
N THR A 78 -8.15 6.86 18.98
CA THR A 78 -9.32 7.18 19.82
C THR A 78 -9.41 8.66 20.16
N ASP A 79 -8.29 9.38 20.00
CA ASP A 79 -8.10 10.75 20.48
C ASP A 79 -7.55 11.62 19.35
N LEU A 80 -7.82 12.93 19.41
CA LEU A 80 -7.34 13.90 18.41
C LEU A 80 -5.81 13.95 18.34
N ASP A 81 -5.13 13.83 19.49
CA ASP A 81 -3.67 13.84 19.55
C ASP A 81 -3.07 12.62 18.83
N LYS A 82 -3.69 11.44 18.98
CA LYS A 82 -3.27 10.21 18.26
C LYS A 82 -3.49 10.31 16.77
N ILE A 83 -4.56 10.99 16.32
CA ILE A 83 -4.77 11.26 14.89
C ILE A 83 -3.60 12.10 14.36
N GLN A 84 -3.22 13.16 15.08
CA GLN A 84 -2.11 14.03 14.67
C GLN A 84 -0.79 13.25 14.56
N GLU A 85 -0.44 12.46 15.57
CA GLU A 85 0.76 11.62 15.55
C GLU A 85 0.73 10.61 14.39
N SER A 86 -0.42 9.97 14.15
CA SER A 86 -0.60 9.02 13.06
C SER A 86 -0.42 9.67 11.69
N LEU A 87 -0.95 10.89 11.49
CA LEU A 87 -0.75 11.65 10.26
C LEU A 87 0.73 11.98 10.03
N ILE A 88 1.44 12.41 11.08
CA ILE A 88 2.88 12.69 10.99
C ILE A 88 3.65 11.44 10.58
N LEU A 89 3.33 10.28 11.17
CA LEU A 89 3.94 9.00 10.83
C LEU A 89 3.66 8.59 9.38
N ILE A 90 2.42 8.71 8.93
CA ILE A 90 2.00 8.41 7.55
C ILE A 90 2.74 9.31 6.55
N PHE A 91 2.73 10.62 6.76
CA PHE A 91 3.43 11.56 5.86
C PHE A 91 4.94 11.38 5.87
N SER A 92 5.54 11.06 7.03
CA SER A 92 6.97 10.74 7.14
C SER A 92 7.33 9.48 6.35
N HIS A 93 6.52 8.42 6.47
CA HIS A 93 6.71 7.18 5.70
C HIS A 93 6.57 7.42 4.20
N ILE A 94 5.53 8.14 3.78
CA ILE A 94 5.31 8.50 2.38
C ILE A 94 6.49 9.33 1.83
N ASN A 95 6.93 10.37 2.54
CA ASN A 95 8.05 11.21 2.11
C ASN A 95 9.36 10.44 1.99
N CYS A 96 9.63 9.50 2.90
CA CYS A 96 10.82 8.67 2.85
C CYS A 96 10.76 7.70 1.65
N LYS A 97 9.65 6.99 1.49
CA LYS A 97 9.53 5.87 0.54
C LYS A 97 9.19 6.30 -0.89
N LEU A 98 8.51 7.43 -1.10
CA LEU A 98 8.29 8.00 -2.44
C LEU A 98 9.59 8.51 -3.09
N ARG A 99 10.59 8.89 -2.30
CA ARG A 99 11.91 9.27 -2.83
C ARG A 99 12.74 8.07 -3.29
N LEU A 100 12.52 6.91 -2.68
CA LEU A 100 13.26 5.67 -2.92
C LEU A 100 12.62 4.80 -4.02
N SER A 101 11.30 4.82 -4.13
CA SER A 101 10.56 3.99 -5.09
C SER A 101 10.05 4.81 -6.28
N PRO A 102 10.15 4.31 -7.52
CA PRO A 102 9.57 4.96 -8.70
C PRO A 102 8.04 4.75 -8.74
N TYR A 103 7.34 5.18 -7.69
CA TYR A 103 5.89 5.03 -7.58
C TYR A 103 5.17 6.03 -8.51
N PRO A 104 4.28 5.59 -9.41
CA PRO A 104 3.66 6.48 -10.39
C PRO A 104 2.75 7.51 -9.72
N ILE A 105 2.88 8.79 -10.12
CA ILE A 105 2.08 9.91 -9.59
C ILE A 105 0.57 9.64 -9.75
N ARG A 106 0.14 9.05 -10.87
CA ARG A 106 -1.27 8.70 -11.12
C ARG A 106 -1.85 7.72 -10.10
N ARG A 107 -1.01 6.92 -9.44
CA ARG A 107 -1.43 5.98 -8.38
C ARG A 107 -1.23 6.55 -6.98
N ALA A 108 -0.43 7.61 -6.83
CA ALA A 108 -0.27 8.32 -5.57
C ALA A 108 -1.52 9.14 -5.22
N LEU A 109 -2.15 9.77 -6.22
CA LEU A 109 -3.35 10.59 -6.00
C LEU A 109 -4.51 9.81 -5.35
N PRO A 110 -4.95 8.65 -5.87
CA PRO A 110 -6.02 7.88 -5.23
C PRO A 110 -5.64 7.34 -3.84
N LEU A 111 -4.34 7.12 -3.59
CA LEU A 111 -3.86 6.68 -2.28
C LEU A 111 -3.99 7.80 -1.24
N VAL A 112 -3.59 9.02 -1.60
CA VAL A 112 -3.75 10.19 -0.72
C VAL A 112 -5.23 10.51 -0.52
N GLU A 113 -6.05 10.37 -1.56
CA GLU A 113 -7.50 10.54 -1.47
C GLU A 113 -8.13 9.53 -0.49
N ALA A 114 -7.77 8.25 -0.57
CA ALA A 114 -8.23 7.24 0.38
C ALA A 114 -7.81 7.55 1.83
N ILE A 115 -6.56 7.98 2.05
CA ILE A 115 -6.09 8.39 3.38
C ILE A 115 -6.87 9.60 3.90
N SER A 116 -7.17 10.57 3.03
CA SER A 116 -7.96 11.75 3.40
C SER A 116 -9.39 11.36 3.78
N GLN A 117 -9.98 10.37 3.10
CA GLN A 117 -11.30 9.85 3.43
C GLN A 117 -11.29 9.12 4.77
N ASP A 118 -10.31 8.24 5.00
CA ASP A 118 -10.14 7.52 6.27
C ASP A 118 -9.92 8.49 7.45
N PHE A 119 -9.12 9.54 7.24
CA PHE A 119 -8.92 10.60 8.23
C PHE A 119 -10.23 11.30 8.57
N ASN A 120 -11.02 11.69 7.57
CA ASN A 120 -12.29 12.36 7.78
C ASN A 120 -13.28 11.45 8.54
N ASP A 121 -13.33 10.17 8.19
CA ASP A 121 -14.19 9.19 8.87
C ASP A 121 -13.80 8.99 10.33
N GLN A 122 -12.50 8.92 10.64
CA GLN A 122 -12.01 8.81 12.02
C GLN A 122 -12.25 10.09 12.82
N LEU A 123 -12.03 11.25 12.22
CA LEU A 123 -12.28 12.54 12.85
C LEU A 123 -13.77 12.70 13.17
N LEU A 124 -14.66 12.38 12.23
CA LEU A 124 -16.11 12.39 12.46
C LEU A 124 -16.53 11.42 13.56
N ARG A 125 -15.92 10.22 13.62
CA ARG A 125 -16.19 9.23 14.66
C ARG A 125 -15.88 9.78 16.06
N ILE A 126 -14.73 10.42 16.23
CA ILE A 126 -14.27 10.97 17.52
C ILE A 126 -15.06 12.23 17.91
N LEU A 127 -15.39 13.10 16.95
CA LEU A 127 -16.22 14.29 17.21
C LEU A 127 -17.67 13.90 17.57
N THR A 128 -18.22 12.86 16.94
CA THR A 128 -19.57 12.38 17.23
C THR A 128 -19.67 11.79 18.64
N SER A 129 -18.62 11.10 19.12
CA SER A 129 -18.62 10.55 20.49
C SER A 129 -18.61 11.64 21.57
N HIS A 130 -18.07 12.83 21.28
CA HIS A 130 -17.99 13.94 22.23
C HIS A 130 -19.30 14.70 22.43
N ARG A 131 -20.35 14.44 21.62
CA ARG A 131 -21.67 15.09 21.74
C ARG A 131 -21.56 16.62 21.90
N LEU A 132 -20.86 17.25 20.95
CA LEU A 132 -20.48 18.67 20.95
C LEU A 132 -21.57 19.67 21.39
N PRO A 133 -22.87 19.50 21.06
CA PRO A 133 -23.91 20.42 21.52
C PRO A 133 -24.17 20.42 23.03
N TYR A 134 -23.78 19.34 23.72
CA TYR A 134 -24.01 19.14 25.15
C TYR A 134 -22.76 19.39 26.00
N THR A 135 -21.61 19.63 25.37
CA THR A 135 -20.35 19.94 26.07
C THR A 135 -20.30 21.40 26.53
N PRO A 136 -19.68 21.69 27.69
CA PRO A 136 -19.39 23.05 28.11
C PRO A 136 -18.56 23.82 27.08
N TYR A 137 -18.78 25.12 26.97
CA TYR A 137 -18.11 25.98 25.99
C TYR A 137 -16.58 25.89 26.08
N ASP A 138 -16.01 25.89 27.29
CA ASP A 138 -14.55 25.80 27.48
C ASP A 138 -13.95 24.51 26.92
N THR A 139 -14.67 23.40 27.00
CA THR A 139 -14.23 22.11 26.45
C THR A 139 -14.39 22.09 24.93
N PHE A 140 -15.49 22.66 24.43
CA PHE A 140 -15.73 22.82 23.01
C PHE A 140 -14.65 23.68 22.33
N ASP A 141 -14.27 24.81 22.92
CA ASP A 141 -13.26 25.72 22.39
C ASP A 141 -11.86 25.07 22.31
N ARG A 142 -11.52 24.25 23.31
CA ARG A 142 -10.30 23.43 23.29
C ARG A 142 -10.31 22.38 22.18
N LEU A 143 -11.40 21.62 22.05
CA LEU A 143 -11.56 20.61 20.99
C LEU A 143 -11.54 21.24 19.60
N LEU A 144 -12.16 22.41 19.44
CA LEU A 144 -12.14 23.17 18.20
C LEU A 144 -10.72 23.62 17.86
N SER A 145 -9.98 24.16 18.84
CA SER A 145 -8.58 24.57 18.67
C SER A 145 -7.69 23.38 18.28
N GLN A 146 -7.86 22.22 18.92
CA GLN A 146 -7.13 21.00 18.58
C GLN A 146 -7.46 20.52 17.17
N THR A 147 -8.74 20.44 16.81
CA THR A 147 -9.18 20.02 15.48
C THR A 147 -8.64 20.96 14.39
N THR A 148 -8.66 22.27 14.65
CA THR A 148 -8.12 23.29 13.73
C THR A 148 -6.60 23.19 13.57
N SER A 149 -5.88 22.70 14.59
CA SER A 149 -4.44 22.45 14.48
C SER A 149 -4.07 21.20 13.68
N ILE A 150 -5.02 20.27 13.50
CA ILE A 150 -4.82 19.02 12.76
C ILE A 150 -5.06 19.23 11.25
N PHE A 151 -6.01 20.11 10.91
CA PHE A 151 -6.27 20.56 9.53
C PHE A 151 -5.16 21.50 9.01
#